data_AF-A0A7X9ASK6-F1
#
_entry.id   AF-A0A7X9ASK6-F1
#
_cell.length_a   1.000
_cell.length_b   1.000
_cell.length_c   1.000
_cell.angle_alpha   90.00
_cell.angle_beta   90.00
_cell.angle_gamma   90.00
#
_symmetry.space_group_name_H-M   'P 1'
#
loop_
_entity.id
_entity.type
_entity.pdbx_description
1 polymer ?
#
loop_
_entity_poly.entity_id
_entity_poly.type
_entity_poly.pdbx_seq_one_letter_code
_entity_poly.pdbx_strand_id
1 'polypeptide(L)'
;MTNTPCHFRAAQSTNCSSRARGTRARIIRNGFAVIAMLAAILLLAACVSNPGGFTSEHNPRHDQNRWLDENLVINTVVQCVNNADFASRRPAAVKEYATLLRLSYMNVSEGGVDIDAGVRGLNFIYKIHRDANGDRKLWQDAVECAKDTTDDAGRLPGLPIPPDFR
;
A
#
# COMPACT_ATOMS: atom_id res chain seq x y z
N MET A 1 -40.05 -16.60 -83.86
CA MET A 1 -38.87 -15.81 -84.25
C MET A 1 -38.65 -14.73 -83.19
N THR A 2 -37.44 -14.68 -82.60
CA THR A 2 -36.72 -13.53 -81.97
C THR A 2 -37.41 -12.77 -80.81
N ASN A 3 -36.82 -12.32 -79.71
CA ASN A 3 -35.47 -12.33 -79.10
C ASN A 3 -35.64 -11.85 -77.62
N THR A 4 -34.80 -12.32 -76.71
CA THR A 4 -34.50 -11.86 -75.33
C THR A 4 -33.88 -10.42 -75.32
N PRO A 5 -33.49 -9.74 -74.18
CA PRO A 5 -33.54 -10.04 -72.73
C PRO A 5 -33.84 -8.85 -71.76
N CYS A 6 -33.86 -9.17 -70.45
CA CYS A 6 -33.56 -8.44 -69.20
C CYS A 6 -33.18 -6.93 -69.19
N HIS A 7 -33.61 -6.17 -68.17
CA HIS A 7 -32.75 -5.69 -67.05
C HIS A 7 -33.42 -4.70 -66.06
N PHE A 8 -33.10 -4.92 -64.78
CA PHE A 8 -33.05 -4.08 -63.56
C PHE A 8 -32.97 -2.55 -63.68
N ARG A 9 -33.62 -1.81 -62.74
CA ARG A 9 -33.07 -0.74 -61.84
C ARG A 9 -34.15 -0.22 -60.86
N ALA A 10 -34.11 -0.53 -59.56
CA ALA A 10 -33.45 0.15 -58.41
C ALA A 10 -34.11 1.45 -57.88
N ALA A 11 -34.65 1.33 -56.65
CA ALA A 11 -34.64 2.22 -55.48
C ALA A 11 -35.06 3.71 -55.57
N GLN A 12 -36.03 4.15 -54.74
CA GLN A 12 -35.79 4.78 -53.41
C GLN A 12 -37.07 5.36 -52.75
N SER A 13 -37.16 5.20 -51.41
CA SER A 13 -37.58 6.16 -50.36
C SER A 13 -39.01 6.74 -50.39
N THR A 14 -39.84 6.74 -49.34
CA THR A 14 -39.75 7.09 -47.89
C THR A 14 -41.03 6.50 -47.22
N ASN A 15 -41.24 6.24 -45.93
CA ASN A 15 -40.57 6.55 -44.67
C ASN A 15 -41.05 5.52 -43.61
N CYS A 16 -40.18 5.20 -42.66
CA CYS A 16 -40.35 4.17 -41.62
C CYS A 16 -41.33 4.57 -40.49
N SER A 17 -42.10 3.58 -40.04
CA SER A 17 -42.91 3.62 -38.82
C SER A 17 -42.05 3.56 -37.55
N SER A 18 -42.17 4.54 -36.65
CA SER A 18 -41.58 4.51 -35.31
C SER A 18 -42.40 3.60 -34.39
N ARG A 19 -41.90 2.38 -34.15
CA ARG A 19 -42.49 1.40 -33.23
C ARG A 19 -41.90 1.60 -31.83
N ALA A 20 -42.76 1.90 -30.86
CA ALA A 20 -42.44 2.06 -29.44
C ALA A 20 -41.61 0.89 -28.89
N ARG A 21 -40.44 1.22 -28.31
CA ARG A 21 -39.57 0.26 -27.60
C ARG A 21 -39.03 0.95 -26.33
N GLY A 22 -39.86 1.02 -25.29
CA GLY A 22 -39.61 1.90 -24.14
C GLY A 22 -39.62 1.25 -22.75
N THR A 23 -39.54 -0.08 -22.62
CA THR A 23 -39.78 -0.72 -21.29
C THR A 23 -38.89 -1.91 -20.93
N ARG A 24 -37.84 -2.23 -21.70
CA ARG A 24 -36.86 -3.27 -21.34
C ARG A 24 -35.50 -2.75 -20.84
N ALA A 25 -35.15 -1.50 -21.14
CA ALA A 25 -33.85 -0.94 -20.75
C ALA A 25 -33.78 -0.47 -19.28
N ARG A 26 -34.92 -0.21 -18.63
CA ARG A 26 -34.97 0.34 -17.26
C ARG A 26 -34.73 -0.72 -16.18
N ILE A 27 -35.18 -1.95 -16.40
CA ILE A 27 -35.04 -3.06 -15.43
C ILE A 27 -33.59 -3.55 -15.35
N ILE A 28 -32.90 -3.64 -16.49
CA ILE A 28 -31.49 -4.08 -16.56
C ILE A 28 -30.58 -3.05 -15.87
N ARG A 29 -30.82 -1.75 -16.06
CA ARG A 29 -30.04 -0.67 -15.43
C ARG A 29 -30.15 -0.67 -13.90
N ASN A 30 -31.31 -1.05 -13.35
CA ASN A 30 -31.52 -1.16 -11.91
C ASN A 30 -30.83 -2.40 -11.31
N GLY A 31 -30.82 -3.53 -12.02
CA GLY A 31 -30.11 -4.74 -11.58
C GLY A 31 -28.61 -4.53 -11.45
N PHE A 32 -27.99 -3.88 -12.45
CA PHE A 32 -26.57 -3.52 -12.40
C PHE A 32 -26.27 -2.48 -11.31
N ALA A 33 -27.16 -1.51 -11.07
CA ALA A 33 -26.98 -0.55 -9.99
C ALA A 33 -27.07 -1.20 -8.60
N VAL A 34 -27.96 -2.17 -8.41
CA VAL A 34 -28.08 -2.93 -7.16
C VAL A 34 -26.84 -3.81 -6.95
N ILE A 35 -26.35 -4.50 -7.99
CA ILE A 35 -25.13 -5.29 -7.92
C ILE A 35 -23.90 -4.41 -7.64
N ALA A 36 -23.81 -3.23 -8.28
CA ALA A 36 -22.75 -2.27 -8.04
C ALA A 36 -22.80 -1.68 -6.62
N MET A 37 -23.99 -1.38 -6.09
CA MET A 37 -24.14 -0.95 -4.70
C MET A 37 -23.80 -2.07 -3.73
N LEU A 38 -24.22 -3.31 -3.98
CA LEU A 38 -23.84 -4.46 -3.14
C LEU A 38 -22.33 -4.71 -3.20
N ALA A 39 -21.70 -4.60 -4.36
CA ALA A 39 -20.25 -4.70 -4.50
C ALA A 39 -19.52 -3.56 -3.78
N ALA A 40 -20.03 -2.32 -3.85
CA ALA A 40 -19.49 -1.18 -3.11
C ALA A 40 -19.64 -1.36 -1.60
N ILE A 41 -20.78 -1.87 -1.13
CA ILE A 41 -21.02 -2.20 0.28
C ILE A 41 -20.11 -3.34 0.73
N LEU A 42 -19.89 -4.36 -0.10
CA LEU A 42 -18.96 -5.46 0.18
C LEU A 42 -17.50 -5.01 0.17
N LEU A 43 -17.12 -4.08 -0.71
CA LEU A 43 -15.79 -3.44 -0.71
C LEU A 43 -15.60 -2.57 0.53
N LEU A 44 -16.59 -1.76 0.90
CA LEU A 44 -16.60 -0.98 2.14
C LEU A 44 -16.56 -1.90 3.36
N ALA A 45 -17.31 -3.01 3.35
CA ALA A 45 -17.28 -4.02 4.39
C ALA A 45 -15.91 -4.69 4.44
N ALA A 46 -15.25 -4.98 3.32
CA ALA A 46 -13.87 -5.49 3.31
C ALA A 46 -12.86 -4.47 3.86
N CYS A 47 -13.09 -3.17 3.65
CA CYS A 47 -12.30 -2.10 4.28
C CYS A 47 -12.53 -2.02 5.80
N VAL A 48 -13.74 -2.30 6.28
CA VAL A 48 -14.10 -2.27 7.72
C VAL A 48 -13.79 -3.61 8.42
N SER A 49 -13.82 -4.72 7.68
CA SER A 49 -13.62 -6.08 8.19
C SER A 49 -12.15 -6.47 8.29
N ASN A 50 -11.23 -5.52 8.22
CA ASN A 50 -9.87 -5.75 8.68
C ASN A 50 -9.90 -5.56 10.21
N PRO A 51 -10.05 -6.63 11.02
CA PRO A 51 -10.19 -6.52 12.47
C PRO A 51 -8.83 -6.23 13.12
N GLY A 52 -7.76 -6.17 12.33
CA GLY A 52 -6.52 -5.50 12.67
C GLY A 52 -6.71 -3.99 12.69
N GLY A 53 -7.75 -3.50 13.38
CA GLY A 53 -7.81 -2.12 13.81
C GLY A 53 -6.50 -1.82 14.50
N PHE A 54 -5.86 -0.72 14.09
CA PHE A 54 -4.56 -0.26 14.56
C PHE A 54 -4.41 -0.57 16.05
N THR A 55 -3.63 -1.58 16.40
CA THR A 55 -3.29 -1.80 17.80
C THR A 55 -2.62 -0.52 18.26
N SER A 56 -2.94 -0.04 19.47
CA SER A 56 -2.40 1.22 20.01
C SER A 56 -0.89 1.33 19.81
N GLU A 57 -0.20 0.19 19.84
CA GLU A 57 1.25 0.03 19.71
C GLU A 57 1.88 0.56 18.40
N HIS A 58 1.11 0.76 17.32
CA HIS A 58 1.64 1.29 16.04
C HIS A 58 1.31 2.76 15.80
N ASN A 59 0.54 3.40 16.68
CA ASN A 59 0.08 4.78 16.49
C ASN A 59 0.78 5.73 17.48
N PRO A 60 0.88 7.03 17.14
CA PRO A 60 1.32 8.02 18.11
C PRO A 60 0.37 8.03 19.31
N ARG A 61 0.92 8.26 20.50
CA ARG A 61 0.09 8.60 21.68
C ARG A 61 -0.49 10.00 21.50
N HIS A 62 -1.59 10.27 22.20
CA HIS A 62 -2.28 11.56 22.10
C HIS A 62 -1.42 12.74 22.59
N ASP A 63 -0.49 12.50 23.51
CA ASP A 63 0.42 13.49 24.09
C ASP A 63 1.81 13.53 23.39
N GLN A 64 1.97 12.80 22.28
CA GLN A 64 3.26 12.64 21.64
C GLN A 64 3.58 13.84 20.73
N ASN A 65 4.61 14.60 21.09
CA ASN A 65 4.98 15.84 20.38
C ASN A 65 5.75 15.59 19.08
N ARG A 66 6.44 14.45 18.95
CA ARG A 66 7.20 14.08 17.76
C ARG A 66 6.70 12.77 17.17
N TRP A 67 6.48 12.79 15.87
CA TRP A 67 6.11 11.60 15.09
C TRP A 67 6.96 11.50 13.82
N LEU A 68 6.80 10.38 13.13
CA LEU A 68 7.48 10.07 11.89
C LEU A 68 6.86 10.86 10.71
N ASP A 69 7.69 11.22 9.73
CA ASP A 69 7.17 11.53 8.40
C ASP A 69 6.78 10.21 7.74
N GLU A 70 5.48 9.92 7.75
CA GLU A 70 4.95 8.64 7.27
C GLU A 70 5.28 8.39 5.80
N ASN A 71 5.27 9.42 4.96
CA ASN A 71 5.57 9.27 3.53
C ASN A 71 7.03 8.92 3.32
N LEU A 72 7.94 9.58 4.05
CA LEU A 72 9.37 9.26 4.01
C LEU A 72 9.59 7.81 4.45
N VAL A 73 9.01 7.42 5.59
CA VAL A 73 9.13 6.06 6.13
C VAL A 73 8.60 5.03 5.13
N ILE A 74 7.41 5.23 4.58
CA ILE A 74 6.79 4.29 3.63
C ILE A 74 7.68 4.12 2.40
N ASN A 75 8.13 5.23 1.80
CA ASN A 75 8.96 5.18 0.60
C ASN A 75 10.30 4.48 0.86
N THR A 76 10.97 4.80 1.97
CA THR A 76 12.26 4.18 2.32
C THR A 76 12.11 2.69 2.63
N VAL A 77 11.07 2.28 3.36
CA VAL A 77 10.81 0.86 3.65
C VAL A 77 10.56 0.08 2.37
N VAL A 78 9.68 0.57 1.50
CA VAL A 78 9.38 -0.08 0.22
C VAL A 78 10.62 -0.19 -0.66
N GLN A 79 11.45 0.86 -0.72
CA GLN A 79 12.72 0.82 -1.43
C GLN A 79 13.67 -0.23 -0.86
N CYS A 80 13.82 -0.31 0.46
CA CYS A 80 14.68 -1.30 1.12
C CYS A 80 14.19 -2.73 0.84
N VAL A 81 12.88 -2.98 0.91
CA VAL A 81 12.28 -4.28 0.58
C VAL A 81 12.58 -4.66 -0.87
N ASN A 82 12.29 -3.78 -1.83
CA ASN A 82 12.54 -4.03 -3.25
C ASN A 82 14.02 -4.25 -3.56
N ASN A 83 14.93 -3.53 -2.87
CA ASN A 83 16.36 -3.71 -3.05
C ASN A 83 16.86 -5.04 -2.46
N ALA A 84 16.25 -5.52 -1.38
CA ALA A 84 16.65 -6.74 -0.71
C ALA A 84 16.40 -8.02 -1.52
N ASP A 85 15.49 -7.96 -2.51
CA ASP A 85 15.24 -9.03 -3.49
C ASP A 85 16.47 -9.33 -4.37
N PHE A 86 17.36 -8.35 -4.53
CA PHE A 86 18.60 -8.50 -5.27
C PHE A 86 19.75 -8.79 -4.31
N ALA A 87 20.33 -10.00 -4.39
CA ALA A 87 21.42 -10.42 -3.50
C ALA A 87 22.61 -9.43 -3.46
N SER A 88 22.93 -8.79 -4.59
CA SER A 88 24.00 -7.77 -4.67
C SER A 88 23.69 -6.46 -3.96
N ARG A 89 22.40 -6.15 -3.73
CA ARG A 89 21.94 -4.91 -3.08
C ARG A 89 21.51 -5.12 -1.64
N ARG A 90 21.25 -6.36 -1.22
CA ARG A 90 20.78 -6.70 0.13
C ARG A 90 21.65 -6.11 1.25
N PRO A 91 22.99 -6.15 1.22
CA PRO A 91 23.81 -5.56 2.29
C PRO A 91 23.60 -4.05 2.44
N ALA A 92 23.46 -3.33 1.32
CA ALA A 92 23.19 -1.90 1.32
C ALA A 92 21.76 -1.60 1.83
N ALA A 93 20.78 -2.40 1.40
CA ALA A 93 19.40 -2.30 1.88
C ALA A 93 19.31 -2.52 3.40
N VAL A 94 19.98 -3.52 3.95
CA VAL A 94 20.05 -3.76 5.41
C VAL A 94 20.62 -2.53 6.13
N LYS A 95 21.70 -1.94 5.61
CA LYS A 95 22.34 -0.77 6.22
C LYS A 95 21.45 0.49 6.18
N GLU A 96 20.80 0.74 5.05
CA GLU A 96 19.87 1.85 4.87
C GLU A 96 18.65 1.68 5.79
N TYR A 97 18.12 0.45 5.88
CA TYR A 97 17.01 0.14 6.77
C TYR A 97 17.40 0.31 8.24
N ALA A 98 18.55 -0.22 8.66
CA ALA A 98 19.05 -0.04 10.02
C ALA A 98 19.22 1.45 10.37
N THR A 99 19.69 2.25 9.41
CA THR A 99 19.78 3.71 9.53
C THR A 99 18.42 4.36 9.75
N LEU A 100 17.41 3.98 8.96
CA LEU A 100 16.04 4.44 9.13
C LEU A 100 15.53 4.13 10.54
N LEU A 101 15.74 2.90 11.03
CA LEU A 101 15.31 2.48 12.37
C LEU A 101 15.94 3.35 13.47
N ARG A 102 17.24 3.60 13.41
CA ARG A 102 17.95 4.41 14.41
C ARG A 102 17.54 5.88 14.41
N LEU A 103 17.42 6.49 13.22
CA LEU A 103 17.01 7.88 13.09
C LEU A 103 15.55 8.08 13.53
N SER A 104 14.68 7.15 13.15
CA SER A 104 13.27 7.14 13.54
C SER A 104 13.13 6.99 15.05
N TYR A 105 13.82 6.01 15.64
CA TYR A 105 13.83 5.82 17.09
C TYR A 105 14.36 7.06 17.82
N MET A 106 15.50 7.60 17.41
CA MET A 106 16.06 8.82 18.01
C MET A 106 15.10 10.00 17.94
N ASN A 107 14.46 10.22 16.80
CA ASN A 107 13.55 11.36 16.63
C ASN A 107 12.29 11.22 17.49
N VAL A 108 11.68 10.03 17.47
CA VAL A 108 10.41 9.78 18.15
C VAL A 108 10.58 9.63 19.66
N SER A 109 11.70 9.09 20.12
CA SER A 109 12.04 9.00 21.55
C SER A 109 12.62 10.28 22.13
N GLU A 110 12.68 11.37 21.36
CA GLU A 110 13.29 12.64 21.77
C GLU A 110 14.74 12.48 22.27
N GLY A 111 15.53 11.67 21.55
CA GLY A 111 16.90 11.37 21.94
C GLY A 111 17.01 10.33 23.07
N GLY A 112 16.00 9.46 23.23
CA GLY A 112 15.99 8.39 24.24
C GLY A 112 15.32 8.76 25.57
N VAL A 113 14.69 9.93 25.66
CA VAL A 113 13.92 10.36 26.83
C VAL A 113 12.62 9.56 26.95
N ASP A 114 11.93 9.35 25.82
CA ASP A 114 10.66 8.64 25.74
C ASP A 114 10.79 7.33 24.95
N ILE A 115 11.31 6.31 25.63
CA ILE A 115 11.59 5.00 25.00
C ILE A 115 10.31 4.36 24.44
N ASP A 116 9.17 4.47 25.14
CA ASP A 116 7.89 3.91 24.68
C ASP A 116 7.43 4.54 23.36
N ALA A 117 7.51 5.87 23.25
CA ALA A 117 7.25 6.57 21.99
C ALA A 117 8.15 6.06 20.86
N GLY A 118 9.45 5.91 21.13
CA GLY A 118 10.40 5.35 20.17
C GLY A 118 10.04 3.94 19.70
N VAL A 119 9.66 3.05 20.63
CA VAL A 119 9.24 1.68 20.33
C VAL A 119 7.96 1.66 19.49
N ARG A 120 7.00 2.56 19.76
CA ARG A 120 5.79 2.71 18.92
C ARG A 120 6.14 3.11 17.49
N GLY A 121 7.10 4.02 17.32
CA GLY A 121 7.62 4.39 16.01
C GLY A 121 8.24 3.19 15.28
N LEU A 122 9.03 2.37 15.97
CA LEU A 122 9.61 1.14 15.39
C LEU A 122 8.54 0.12 15.02
N ASN A 123 7.52 -0.04 15.85
CA ASN A 123 6.36 -0.90 15.58
C ASN A 123 5.58 -0.40 14.36
N PHE A 124 5.42 0.90 14.18
CA PHE A 124 4.82 1.47 12.97
C PHE A 124 5.61 1.08 11.72
N ILE A 125 6.95 1.22 11.75
CA ILE A 125 7.82 0.82 10.64
C ILE A 125 7.69 -0.69 10.35
N TYR A 126 7.63 -1.53 11.39
CA TYR A 126 7.39 -2.97 11.22
C TYR A 126 6.06 -3.28 10.54
N LYS A 127 5.00 -2.51 10.86
CA LYS A 127 3.73 -2.65 10.15
C LYS A 127 3.90 -2.38 8.65
N ILE A 128 4.55 -1.28 8.29
CA ILE A 128 4.82 -0.93 6.89
C ILE A 128 5.66 -2.01 6.19
N HIS A 129 6.65 -2.59 6.88
CA HIS A 129 7.43 -3.72 6.35
C HIS A 129 6.54 -4.89 5.95
N ARG A 130 5.60 -5.27 6.83
CA ARG A 130 4.66 -6.36 6.54
C ARG A 130 3.70 -6.00 5.41
N ASP A 131 3.18 -4.78 5.39
CA ASP A 131 2.27 -4.30 4.35
C ASP A 131 2.96 -4.25 2.97
N ALA A 132 4.28 -4.02 2.94
CA ALA A 132 5.13 -4.08 1.75
C ALA A 132 5.57 -5.51 1.36
N ASN A 133 5.09 -6.57 2.04
CA ASN A 133 5.52 -7.96 1.87
C ASN A 133 7.03 -8.20 2.07
N GLY A 134 7.67 -7.43 2.96
CA GLY A 134 9.08 -7.61 3.28
C GLY A 134 9.38 -8.97 3.92
N ASP A 135 10.54 -9.54 3.60
CA ASP A 135 10.93 -10.83 4.13
C ASP A 135 11.41 -10.74 5.59
N ARG A 136 11.08 -11.77 6.39
CA ARG A 136 11.43 -11.83 7.82
C ARG A 136 12.92 -11.69 8.09
N LYS A 137 13.77 -12.24 7.22
CA LYS A 137 15.23 -12.21 7.41
C LYS A 137 15.75 -10.78 7.22
N LEU A 138 15.21 -10.01 6.28
CA LEU A 138 15.58 -8.61 6.08
C LEU A 138 15.30 -7.79 7.33
N TRP A 139 14.11 -7.98 7.93
CA TRP A 139 13.76 -7.31 9.18
C TRP A 139 14.75 -7.65 10.30
N GLN A 140 15.04 -8.94 10.49
CA GLN A 140 15.98 -9.41 11.52
C GLN A 140 17.38 -8.84 11.30
N ASP A 141 17.91 -8.93 10.08
CA ASP A 141 19.23 -8.40 9.73
C ASP A 141 19.30 -6.88 9.98
N ALA A 142 18.24 -6.13 9.64
CA ALA A 142 18.16 -4.69 9.87
C ALA A 142 18.04 -4.32 11.35
N VAL A 143 17.24 -5.06 12.14
CA VAL A 143 17.08 -4.86 13.59
C VAL A 143 18.39 -5.14 14.32
N GLU A 144 19.07 -6.25 14.01
CA GLU A 144 20.36 -6.57 14.63
C GLU A 144 21.41 -5.52 14.26
N CYS A 145 21.46 -5.10 13.00
CA CYS A 145 22.33 -4.01 12.57
C CYS A 145 21.97 -2.67 13.25
N ALA A 146 20.69 -2.40 13.51
CA ALA A 146 20.25 -1.20 14.20
C ALA A 146 20.55 -1.19 15.71
N LYS A 147 20.70 -2.36 16.34
CA LYS A 147 21.12 -2.50 17.75
C LYS A 147 22.62 -2.32 17.96
N ASP A 148 23.42 -2.62 16.94
CA ASP A 148 24.88 -2.71 17.08
C ASP A 148 25.53 -1.43 17.63
N THR A 149 26.10 -1.51 18.83
CA THR A 149 26.77 -0.38 19.49
C THR A 149 28.27 -0.39 19.30
N THR A 150 28.84 -1.37 18.60
CA THR A 150 30.30 -1.48 18.45
C THR A 150 30.84 -0.40 17.51
N ASP A 151 31.83 0.33 18.02
CA ASP A 151 32.46 1.48 17.41
C ASP A 151 33.64 0.99 16.56
N ASP A 152 33.66 1.32 15.27
CA ASP A 152 34.88 1.82 14.62
C ASP A 152 34.57 2.32 13.20
N ALA A 153 34.88 3.59 12.97
CA ALA A 153 34.93 4.32 11.69
C ALA A 153 33.63 4.55 10.89
N GLY A 154 32.49 3.92 11.23
CA GLY A 154 31.28 3.95 10.38
C GLY A 154 29.94 3.97 11.10
N ARG A 155 29.85 4.59 12.29
CA ARG A 155 28.65 4.63 13.14
C ARG A 155 27.40 4.94 12.31
N LEU A 156 26.43 4.01 12.29
CA LEU A 156 25.13 4.29 11.68
C LEU A 156 24.52 5.49 12.43
N PRO A 157 24.02 6.49 11.70
CA PRO A 157 23.52 7.71 12.33
C PRO A 157 22.24 7.41 13.13
N GLY A 158 21.98 8.24 14.13
CA GLY A 158 20.88 8.04 15.08
C GLY A 158 21.30 7.27 16.34
N LEU A 159 20.31 6.98 17.19
CA LEU A 159 20.51 6.20 18.41
C LEU A 159 20.28 4.72 18.14
N PRO A 160 21.08 3.82 18.74
CA PRO A 160 20.78 2.39 18.69
C PRO A 160 19.39 2.13 19.27
N ILE A 161 18.66 1.21 18.64
CA ILE A 161 17.34 0.81 19.11
C ILE A 161 17.47 -0.07 20.36
N PRO A 162 16.40 -0.22 21.17
CA PRO A 162 16.47 -1.02 22.39
C PRO A 162 16.91 -2.47 22.10
N PRO A 163 17.79 -3.05 22.94
CA PRO A 163 18.32 -4.41 22.70
C PRO A 163 17.23 -5.48 22.69
N ASP A 164 16.16 -5.25 23.46
CA ASP A 164 15.03 -6.16 23.60
C ASP A 164 13.97 -6.04 22.49
N PHE A 165 14.11 -5.06 21.58
CA PHE A 165 13.21 -4.88 20.44
C PHE A 165 13.36 -6.02 19.41
N ARG A 166 12.28 -6.46 18.78
CA ARG A 166 12.24 -7.64 17.91
C ARG A 166 11.48 -7.39 16.61
#